data_AF-A0A4U1DB73-F1
#
_entry.id   AF-A0A4U1DB73-F1
#
_cell.length_a   1.000
_cell.length_b   1.000
_cell.length_c   1.000
_cell.angle_alpha   90.00
_cell.angle_beta   90.00
_cell.angle_gamma   90.00
#
_symmetry.space_group_name_H-M   'P 1'
#
loop_
_entity.id
_entity.type
_entity.pdbx_description
1 polymer ?
#
loop_
_entity_poly.entity_id
_entity_poly.type
_entity_poly.pdbx_seq_one_letter_code
_entity_poly.pdbx_strand_id
1 'polypeptide(L)'
;MAEKEKLEQNQKEKPLSFMAMVILTGLIGGIFWSGLGYMAYLFNFTDVHPNVILEPWALGAWKKQWLGTVISIVLMGVLSIGVALVYYAVLKKMKSIFIGIGFGIGIFLLVFLVLNPIFPGIKPFRELSLNTIITSVCLYALYGAFVGYSISYEYQEQEYRENQEVREKEVTS
;
A
#
# COMPACT_ATOMS: atom_id res chain seq x y z
N MET A 1 33.65 26.23 -18.37
CA MET A 1 32.17 26.11 -18.25
C MET A 1 31.73 24.64 -18.12
N ALA A 2 32.37 23.68 -18.81
CA ALA A 2 32.07 22.25 -18.68
C ALA A 2 32.26 21.64 -17.27
N GLU A 3 33.06 22.25 -16.40
CA GLU A 3 33.29 21.75 -15.04
C GLU A 3 32.12 22.06 -14.08
N LYS A 4 31.36 23.13 -14.36
CA LYS A 4 30.18 23.50 -13.55
C LYS A 4 28.95 22.64 -13.87
N GLU A 5 28.76 22.25 -15.13
CA GLU A 5 27.66 21.34 -15.54
C GLU A 5 27.79 19.95 -14.89
N LYS A 6 29.02 19.45 -14.70
CA LYS A 6 29.25 18.15 -14.04
C LYS A 6 28.96 18.18 -12.52
N LEU A 7 29.01 19.35 -11.88
CA LEU A 7 28.72 19.49 -10.45
C LEU A 7 27.21 19.51 -10.18
N GLU A 8 26.40 20.07 -11.09
CA GLU A 8 24.94 20.10 -10.96
C GLU A 8 24.31 18.73 -11.24
N GLN A 9 24.88 17.92 -12.14
CA GLN A 9 24.46 16.52 -12.33
C GLN A 9 24.83 15.59 -11.16
N ASN A 10 25.73 16.01 -10.26
CA ASN A 10 26.13 15.25 -9.07
C ASN A 10 25.27 15.59 -7.83
N GLN A 11 24.26 16.46 -7.98
CA GLN A 11 23.15 16.48 -7.05
C GLN A 11 22.22 15.30 -7.35
N LYS A 12 22.74 14.08 -7.18
CA LYS A 12 21.88 12.94 -6.87
C LYS A 12 21.14 13.36 -5.60
N GLU A 13 19.89 13.79 -5.75
CA GLU A 13 18.95 13.98 -4.66
C GLU A 13 19.18 12.80 -3.71
N LYS A 14 19.53 13.09 -2.45
CA LYS A 14 19.85 12.04 -1.47
C LYS A 14 18.77 10.98 -1.60
N PRO A 15 19.09 9.75 -2.05
CA PRO A 15 18.07 8.75 -2.22
C PRO A 15 17.37 8.65 -0.88
N LEU A 16 16.05 8.89 -0.88
CA LEU A 16 15.24 8.67 0.30
C LEU A 16 15.67 7.32 0.87
N SER A 17 15.94 7.27 2.17
CA SER A 17 16.29 5.99 2.80
C SER A 17 15.23 4.97 2.35
N PHE A 18 15.66 3.80 1.92
CA PHE A 18 14.75 2.80 1.37
C PHE A 18 13.56 2.52 2.28
N MET A 19 13.76 2.58 3.61
CA MET A 19 12.65 2.54 4.58
C MET A 19 11.67 3.70 4.45
N ALA A 20 12.14 4.93 4.22
CA ALA A 20 11.28 6.08 3.97
C ALA A 20 10.45 5.89 2.70
N MET A 21 11.02 5.30 1.64
CA MET A 21 10.31 4.97 0.41
C MET A 21 9.22 3.92 0.66
N VAL A 22 9.52 2.86 1.44
CA VAL A 22 8.54 1.85 1.88
C VAL A 22 7.40 2.47 2.71
N ILE A 23 7.71 3.35 3.65
CA ILE A 23 6.71 4.04 4.47
C ILE A 23 5.83 4.95 3.61
N LEU A 24 6.44 5.71 2.70
CA LEU A 24 5.73 6.65 1.83
C LEU A 24 4.81 5.91 0.84
N THR A 25 5.30 4.83 0.23
CA THR A 25 4.49 3.98 -0.67
C THR A 25 3.34 3.32 0.07
N GLY A 26 3.56 2.84 1.30
CA GLY A 26 2.50 2.36 2.17
C GLY A 26 1.45 3.43 2.49
N LEU A 27 1.88 4.62 2.89
CA LEU A 27 0.98 5.72 3.25
C LEU A 27 0.17 6.23 2.04
N ILE A 28 0.84 6.54 0.93
CA ILE A 28 0.19 7.00 -0.30
C ILE A 28 -0.71 5.90 -0.86
N GLY A 29 -0.22 4.66 -0.91
CA GLY A 29 -0.99 3.52 -1.37
C GLY A 29 -2.26 3.32 -0.54
N GLY A 30 -2.16 3.41 0.78
CA GLY A 30 -3.30 3.25 1.68
C GLY A 30 -4.33 4.37 1.53
N ILE A 31 -3.90 5.63 1.47
CA ILE A 31 -4.80 6.78 1.30
C ILE A 31 -5.46 6.77 -0.08
N PHE A 32 -4.68 6.54 -1.13
CA PHE A 32 -5.17 6.54 -2.51
C PHE A 32 -6.16 5.39 -2.75
N TRP A 33 -5.80 4.17 -2.35
CA TRP A 33 -6.67 3.00 -2.56
C TRP A 33 -7.88 2.98 -1.63
N SER A 34 -7.80 3.52 -0.42
CA SER A 34 -8.98 3.70 0.43
C SER A 34 -9.94 4.75 -0.14
N GLY A 35 -9.42 5.82 -0.75
CA GLY A 35 -10.22 6.79 -1.51
C GLY A 35 -10.94 6.14 -2.70
N LEU A 36 -10.24 5.29 -3.47
CA LEU A 36 -10.87 4.51 -4.55
C LEU A 36 -11.92 3.52 -4.03
N GLY A 37 -11.68 2.89 -2.88
CA GLY A 37 -12.67 2.07 -2.19
C GLY A 37 -13.92 2.86 -1.81
N TYR A 38 -13.75 4.09 -1.32
CA TYR A 38 -14.88 4.98 -1.03
C TYR A 38 -15.63 5.39 -2.30
N MET A 39 -14.93 5.67 -3.41
CA MET A 39 -15.58 5.91 -4.70
C MET A 39 -16.39 4.69 -5.14
N ALA A 40 -15.84 3.47 -5.03
CA ALA A 40 -16.56 2.24 -5.35
C ALA A 40 -17.84 2.09 -4.50
N TYR A 41 -17.81 2.53 -3.24
CA TYR A 41 -19.00 2.58 -2.38
C TYR A 41 -20.03 3.58 -2.92
N LEU A 42 -19.62 4.80 -3.30
CA LEU A 42 -20.53 5.81 -3.87
C LEU A 42 -21.21 5.34 -5.16
N PHE A 43 -20.52 4.55 -5.98
CA PHE A 43 -21.07 3.96 -7.20
C PHE A 43 -21.88 2.67 -6.95
N ASN A 44 -22.15 2.29 -5.69
CA ASN A 44 -22.85 1.07 -5.30
C ASN A 44 -22.19 -0.24 -5.80
N PHE A 45 -20.87 -0.22 -6.06
CA PHE A 45 -20.12 -1.43 -6.40
C PHE A 45 -19.74 -2.24 -5.15
N THR A 46 -19.62 -1.59 -3.99
CA THR A 46 -19.34 -2.24 -2.70
C THR A 46 -20.30 -1.75 -1.63
N ASP A 47 -20.81 -2.69 -0.83
CA ASP A 47 -21.60 -2.39 0.37
C ASP A 47 -20.72 -2.00 1.58
N VAL A 48 -19.39 -2.06 1.43
CA VAL A 48 -18.44 -1.85 2.53
C VAL A 48 -18.12 -0.36 2.68
N HIS A 49 -18.59 0.23 3.77
CA HIS A 49 -18.32 1.64 4.08
C HIS A 49 -16.91 1.81 4.71
N PRO A 50 -16.16 2.88 4.39
CA PRO A 50 -14.84 3.12 5.02
C PRO A 50 -14.89 3.22 6.54
N ASN A 51 -16.02 3.72 7.09
CA ASN A 51 -16.21 3.84 8.55
C ASN A 51 -16.27 2.51 9.30
N VAL A 52 -16.32 1.38 8.61
CA VAL A 52 -16.24 0.04 9.21
C VAL A 52 -15.01 -0.06 10.12
N ILE A 53 -13.89 0.54 9.74
CA ILE A 53 -12.68 0.58 10.57
C ILE A 53 -12.94 1.24 11.93
N LEU A 54 -13.82 2.25 11.99
CA LEU A 54 -14.18 2.99 13.22
C LEU A 54 -15.27 2.31 14.08
N GLU A 55 -15.87 1.22 13.60
CA GLU A 55 -16.95 0.53 14.32
C GLU A 55 -16.52 -0.15 15.63
N PRO A 56 -15.39 -0.88 15.70
CA PRO A 56 -14.96 -1.60 16.91
C PRO A 56 -14.56 -0.64 18.03
N TRP A 57 -14.25 0.62 17.70
CA TRP A 57 -13.94 1.63 18.70
C TRP A 57 -15.22 2.31 19.19
N ALA A 58 -15.31 2.49 20.51
CA ALA A 58 -16.41 3.15 21.21
C ALA A 58 -16.40 4.68 20.97
N LEU A 59 -16.40 5.09 19.70
CA LEU A 59 -16.44 6.47 19.26
C LEU A 59 -17.90 6.94 19.16
N GLY A 60 -18.15 8.21 19.49
CA GLY A 60 -19.48 8.82 19.48
C GLY A 60 -20.09 8.94 18.07
N ALA A 61 -21.29 9.54 17.99
CA ALA A 61 -22.07 9.63 16.73
C ALA A 61 -21.34 10.32 15.56
N TRP A 62 -20.33 11.15 15.85
CA TRP A 62 -19.50 11.82 14.85
C TRP A 62 -18.78 10.84 13.91
N LYS A 63 -18.54 9.59 14.35
CA LYS A 63 -17.90 8.55 13.53
C LYS A 63 -18.70 8.16 12.29
N LYS A 64 -20.00 8.47 12.26
CA LYS A 64 -20.90 8.21 11.12
C LYS A 64 -21.03 9.40 10.17
N GLN A 65 -20.50 10.57 10.54
CA GLN A 65 -20.50 11.76 9.69
C GLN A 65 -19.27 11.79 8.76
N TRP A 66 -19.21 12.78 7.88
CA TRP A 66 -18.11 13.02 6.94
C TRP A 66 -16.71 12.97 7.58
N LEU A 67 -16.57 13.46 8.83
CA LEU A 67 -15.32 13.37 9.59
C LEU A 67 -14.86 11.92 9.81
N GLY A 68 -15.80 11.00 10.07
CA GLY A 68 -15.50 9.58 10.21
C GLY A 68 -14.87 9.01 8.94
N THR A 69 -15.36 9.40 7.76
CA THR A 69 -14.85 8.90 6.48
C THR A 69 -13.41 9.35 6.25
N VAL A 70 -13.11 10.63 6.50
CA VAL A 70 -11.75 11.17 6.36
C VAL A 70 -10.79 10.51 7.34
N ILE A 71 -11.20 10.35 8.60
CA ILE A 71 -10.36 9.70 9.63
C ILE A 71 -10.13 8.22 9.28
N SER A 72 -11.12 7.53 8.75
CA SER A 72 -10.98 6.13 8.30
C SER A 72 -9.95 5.99 7.18
N ILE A 73 -9.98 6.91 6.19
CA ILE A 73 -9.00 6.94 5.08
C ILE A 73 -7.58 7.17 5.63
N VAL A 74 -7.41 8.10 6.57
CA VAL A 74 -6.11 8.36 7.21
C VAL A 74 -5.63 7.14 7.99
N LEU A 75 -6.51 6.51 8.78
CA LEU A 75 -6.18 5.29 9.51
C LEU A 75 -5.83 4.12 8.58
N MET A 76 -6.53 3.98 7.45
CA MET A 76 -6.16 3.02 6.40
C MET A 76 -4.76 3.31 5.83
N GLY A 77 -4.43 4.59 5.63
CA GLY A 77 -3.07 5.01 5.27
C GLY A 77 -2.03 4.52 6.27
N VAL A 78 -2.27 4.73 7.57
CA VAL A 78 -1.35 4.31 8.65
C VAL A 78 -1.26 2.79 8.73
N LEU A 79 -2.37 2.06 8.66
CA LEU A 79 -2.37 0.59 8.65
C LEU A 79 -1.63 0.03 7.42
N SER A 80 -1.76 0.70 6.28
CA SER A 80 -1.07 0.35 5.04
C SER A 80 0.45 0.47 5.14
N ILE A 81 0.99 1.33 6.01
CA ILE A 81 2.43 1.35 6.31
C ILE A 81 2.85 0.00 6.93
N GLY A 82 2.06 -0.53 7.87
CA GLY A 82 2.30 -1.85 8.45
C GLY A 82 2.29 -2.95 7.40
N VAL A 83 1.32 -2.89 6.47
CA VAL A 83 1.24 -3.83 5.35
C VAL A 83 2.46 -3.74 4.42
N ALA A 84 2.90 -2.53 4.09
CA ALA A 84 4.09 -2.31 3.28
C ALA A 84 5.36 -2.85 3.96
N LEU A 85 5.48 -2.67 5.28
CA LEU A 85 6.59 -3.24 6.07
C LEU A 85 6.55 -4.77 6.10
N VAL A 86 5.36 -5.38 6.20
CA VAL A 86 5.20 -6.84 6.11
C VAL A 86 5.63 -7.35 4.73
N TYR A 87 5.22 -6.69 3.65
CA TYR A 87 5.67 -7.03 2.30
C TYR A 87 7.20 -6.93 2.19
N TYR A 88 7.75 -5.82 2.69
CA TYR A 88 9.18 -5.58 2.73
C TYR A 88 9.94 -6.69 3.48
N ALA A 89 9.43 -7.14 4.62
CA ALA A 89 10.09 -8.18 5.42
C ALA A 89 10.07 -9.56 4.74
N VAL A 90 8.96 -9.92 4.10
CA VAL A 90 8.74 -11.31 3.62
C VAL A 90 9.08 -11.48 2.13
N LEU A 91 8.78 -10.48 1.28
CA LEU A 91 8.71 -10.66 -0.18
C LEU A 91 9.58 -9.70 -1.00
N LYS A 92 10.34 -8.77 -0.38
CA LYS A 92 11.14 -7.75 -1.09
C LYS A 92 12.09 -8.28 -2.17
N LYS A 93 12.53 -9.53 -2.07
CA LYS A 93 13.52 -10.13 -2.99
C LYS A 93 12.90 -10.61 -4.30
N MET A 94 11.58 -10.67 -4.41
CA MET A 94 10.92 -11.25 -5.59
C MET A 94 10.33 -10.18 -6.52
N LYS A 95 10.83 -10.14 -7.75
CA LYS A 95 10.52 -9.11 -8.78
C LYS A 95 9.25 -9.38 -9.60
N SER A 96 8.27 -10.10 -9.07
CA SER A 96 7.08 -10.43 -9.85
C SER A 96 5.89 -9.58 -9.43
N ILE A 97 5.29 -8.87 -10.36
CA ILE A 97 4.02 -8.17 -10.14
C ILE A 97 2.93 -9.13 -9.63
N PHE A 98 2.97 -10.38 -10.09
CA PHE A 98 2.06 -11.44 -9.66
C PHE A 98 2.20 -11.76 -8.16
N ILE A 99 3.38 -11.55 -7.58
CA ILE A 99 3.62 -11.75 -6.15
C ILE A 99 2.98 -10.61 -5.34
N GLY A 100 3.05 -9.38 -5.84
CA GLY A 100 2.29 -8.26 -5.29
C GLY A 100 0.78 -8.49 -5.35
N ILE A 101 0.26 -8.95 -6.49
CA ILE A 101 -1.16 -9.30 -6.67
C ILE A 101 -1.58 -10.40 -5.67
N GLY A 102 -0.82 -11.50 -5.60
CA GLY A 102 -1.09 -12.60 -4.68
C GLY A 102 -1.07 -12.16 -3.22
N PHE A 103 -0.15 -11.26 -2.85
CA PHE A 103 -0.11 -10.66 -1.53
C PHE A 103 -1.36 -9.81 -1.25
N GLY A 104 -1.79 -8.99 -2.21
CA GLY A 104 -3.04 -8.22 -2.13
C GLY A 104 -4.26 -9.10 -1.91
N ILE A 105 -4.38 -10.20 -2.67
CA ILE A 105 -5.45 -11.20 -2.49
C ILE A 105 -5.36 -11.86 -1.11
N GLY A 106 -4.15 -12.16 -0.63
CA GLY A 106 -3.93 -12.70 0.71
C GLY A 106 -4.41 -11.75 1.81
N ILE A 107 -4.14 -10.45 1.68
CA ILE A 107 -4.66 -9.43 2.61
C ILE A 107 -6.18 -9.36 2.52
N PHE A 108 -6.76 -9.39 1.33
CA PHE A 108 -8.22 -9.41 1.16
C PHE A 108 -8.83 -10.58 1.94
N LEU A 109 -8.30 -11.79 1.79
CA LEU A 109 -8.77 -12.97 2.53
C LEU A 109 -8.56 -12.80 4.03
N LEU A 110 -7.43 -12.25 4.47
CA LEU A 110 -7.17 -11.95 5.87
C LEU A 110 -8.21 -10.98 6.44
N VAL A 111 -8.54 -9.90 5.71
CA VAL A 111 -9.52 -8.91 6.14
C VAL A 111 -10.93 -9.51 6.19
N PHE A 112 -11.36 -10.23 5.16
CA PHE A 112 -12.73 -10.73 5.05
C PHE A 112 -13.00 -12.04 5.81
N LEU A 113 -11.98 -12.84 6.14
CA LEU A 113 -12.13 -14.08 6.91
C LEU A 113 -11.72 -13.92 8.37
N VAL A 114 -10.58 -13.27 8.65
CA VAL A 114 -10.03 -13.16 10.02
C VAL A 114 -10.57 -11.94 10.75
N LEU A 115 -10.67 -10.81 10.05
CA LEU A 115 -11.13 -9.55 10.65
C LEU A 115 -12.66 -9.39 10.65
N ASN A 116 -13.41 -10.24 9.93
CA ASN A 116 -14.88 -10.26 9.94
C ASN A 116 -15.50 -10.22 11.35
N PRO A 117 -15.10 -11.08 12.33
CA PRO A 117 -15.65 -11.01 13.69
C PRO A 117 -15.33 -9.71 14.45
N ILE A 118 -14.29 -8.99 14.04
CA ILE A 118 -13.90 -7.71 14.66
C ILE A 118 -14.75 -6.57 14.09
N PHE A 119 -15.22 -6.69 12.85
CA PHE A 119 -15.96 -5.65 12.12
C PHE A 119 -17.40 -6.11 11.80
N PRO A 120 -18.33 -6.02 12.76
CA PRO A 120 -19.71 -6.51 12.60
C PRO A 120 -20.51 -5.79 11.49
N GLY A 121 -20.07 -4.62 11.03
CA GLY A 121 -20.66 -3.94 9.86
C GLY A 121 -20.28 -4.52 8.51
N ILE A 122 -19.31 -5.45 8.44
CA ILE A 122 -19.05 -6.22 7.21
C ILE A 122 -19.99 -7.42 7.20
N LYS A 123 -20.87 -7.50 6.19
CA LYS A 123 -21.71 -8.69 5.99
C LYS A 123 -20.84 -9.96 5.95
N PRO A 124 -21.33 -11.13 6.39
CA PRO A 124 -20.60 -12.38 6.26
C PRO A 124 -20.21 -12.62 4.80
N PHE A 125 -19.01 -13.14 4.53
CA PHE A 125 -18.50 -13.38 3.17
C PHE A 125 -19.50 -14.13 2.26
N ARG A 126 -20.35 -15.00 2.83
CA ARG A 126 -21.38 -15.77 2.11
C ARG A 126 -22.61 -14.96 1.72
N GLU A 127 -22.83 -13.79 2.33
CA GLU A 127 -23.97 -12.91 2.08
C GLU A 127 -23.59 -11.65 1.28
N LEU A 128 -22.31 -11.50 0.94
CA LEU A 128 -21.86 -10.42 0.07
C LEU A 128 -22.32 -10.64 -1.36
N SER A 129 -22.70 -9.54 -2.03
CA SER A 129 -22.98 -9.58 -3.46
C SER A 129 -21.70 -9.95 -4.23
N LEU A 130 -21.84 -10.69 -5.33
CA LEU A 130 -20.71 -11.02 -6.21
C LEU A 130 -20.00 -9.75 -6.71
N ASN A 131 -20.73 -8.67 -6.94
CA ASN A 131 -20.16 -7.38 -7.31
C ASN A 131 -19.21 -6.85 -6.23
N THR A 132 -19.62 -6.88 -4.96
CA THR A 132 -18.77 -6.45 -3.84
C THR A 132 -17.51 -7.30 -3.74
N ILE A 133 -17.61 -8.62 -3.91
CA ILE A 133 -16.46 -9.52 -3.86
C ILE A 133 -15.50 -9.21 -5.00
N ILE A 134 -15.98 -9.14 -6.23
CA ILE A 134 -15.15 -8.89 -7.42
C ILE A 134 -14.47 -7.53 -7.33
N THR A 135 -15.22 -6.47 -7.00
CA THR A 135 -14.68 -5.12 -6.84
C THR A 135 -13.64 -5.07 -5.73
N SER A 136 -13.90 -5.69 -4.58
CA SER A 136 -12.94 -5.71 -3.47
C SER A 136 -11.68 -6.46 -3.85
N VAL A 137 -11.79 -7.68 -4.40
CA VAL A 137 -10.62 -8.45 -4.85
C VAL A 137 -9.80 -7.68 -5.88
N CYS A 138 -10.45 -6.98 -6.82
CA CYS A 138 -9.78 -6.14 -7.80
C CYS A 138 -9.00 -5.00 -7.13
N LEU A 139 -9.64 -4.23 -6.24
CA LEU A 139 -8.99 -3.14 -5.52
C LEU A 139 -7.80 -3.63 -4.68
N TYR A 140 -7.96 -4.74 -3.96
CA TYR A 140 -6.88 -5.33 -3.16
C TYR A 140 -5.76 -5.90 -4.02
N ALA A 141 -6.06 -6.52 -5.16
CA ALA A 141 -5.08 -6.99 -6.12
C ALA A 141 -4.26 -5.84 -6.71
N LEU A 142 -4.91 -4.74 -7.11
CA LEU A 142 -4.24 -3.55 -7.64
C LEU A 142 -3.42 -2.84 -6.56
N TYR A 143 -3.95 -2.74 -5.34
CA TYR A 143 -3.22 -2.24 -4.18
C TYR A 143 -1.96 -3.07 -3.90
N GLY A 144 -2.09 -4.40 -3.84
CA GLY A 144 -0.96 -5.31 -3.61
C GLY A 144 0.06 -5.26 -4.73
N ALA A 145 -0.39 -5.15 -5.99
CA ALA A 145 0.49 -4.94 -7.14
C ALA A 145 1.27 -3.63 -7.02
N PHE A 146 0.60 -2.52 -6.68
CA PHE A 146 1.23 -1.22 -6.50
C PHE A 146 2.30 -1.24 -5.39
N VAL A 147 1.94 -1.71 -4.19
CA VAL A 147 2.87 -1.78 -3.05
C VAL A 147 4.02 -2.74 -3.37
N GLY A 148 3.70 -3.93 -3.86
CA GLY A 148 4.69 -4.97 -4.09
C GLY A 148 5.68 -4.60 -5.20
N TYR A 149 5.17 -4.08 -6.32
CA TYR A 149 6.01 -3.61 -7.41
C TYR A 149 6.91 -2.45 -6.97
N SER A 150 6.37 -1.45 -6.25
CA SER A 150 7.14 -0.28 -5.81
C SER A 150 8.30 -0.69 -4.90
N ILE A 151 8.05 -1.57 -3.91
CA ILE A 151 9.08 -2.01 -2.95
C ILE A 151 10.13 -2.90 -3.63
N SER A 152 9.70 -3.89 -4.44
CA SER A 152 10.63 -4.82 -5.10
C SER A 152 11.47 -4.12 -6.17
N TYR A 153 10.91 -3.13 -6.87
CA TYR A 153 11.65 -2.32 -7.84
C TYR A 153 12.73 -1.48 -7.14
N GLU A 154 12.36 -0.76 -6.08
CA GLU A 154 13.30 0.07 -5.32
C GLU A 154 14.43 -0.76 -4.71
N TYR A 155 14.12 -1.96 -4.19
CA TYR A 155 15.13 -2.89 -3.68
C TYR A 155 16.19 -3.25 -4.73
N GLN A 156 15.76 -3.55 -5.96
CA GLN A 156 16.67 -3.89 -7.04
C GLN A 156 17.48 -2.69 -7.52
N GLU A 157 16.86 -1.52 -7.62
CA GLU A 157 17.55 -0.30 -8.03
C GLU A 157 18.66 0.04 -7.02
N GLN A 158 18.38 -0.11 -5.72
CA GLN A 158 19.39 0.07 -4.69
C GLN A 158 20.54 -0.95 -4.81
N GLU A 159 20.23 -2.23 -5.02
CA GLU A 159 21.25 -3.28 -5.21
C GLU A 159 22.10 -3.03 -6.48
N TYR A 160 21.47 -2.55 -7.56
CA TYR A 160 22.18 -2.18 -8.79
C TYR A 160 23.14 -1.00 -8.55
N ARG A 161 22.69 0.03 -7.84
CA ARG A 161 23.51 1.21 -7.50
C ARG A 161 24.70 0.85 -6.61
N GLU A 162 24.49 0.02 -5.58
CA GLU A 162 25.56 -0.45 -4.70
C GLU A 162 26.62 -1.26 -5.48
N ASN A 163 26.19 -2.14 -6.38
CA ASN A 163 27.09 -2.92 -7.23
C ASN A 163 27.91 -2.06 -8.22
N GLN A 164 27.33 -0.98 -8.74
CA GLN A 164 28.04 -0.03 -9.61
C GLN A 164 29.11 0.75 -8.84
N GLU A 165 28.79 1.23 -7.63
CA GLU A 165 29.74 1.95 -6.78
C GLU A 165 30.93 1.07 -6.34
N VAL A 166 30.70 -0.22 -6.10
CA VAL A 166 31.79 -1.19 -5.83
C VAL A 166 32.68 -1.38 -7.05
N ARG A 167 32.09 -1.59 -8.24
CA ARG A 167 32.85 -1.76 -9.50
C ARG A 167 33.67 -0.52 -9.86
N GLU A 168 33.14 0.68 -9.65
CA GLU A 168 33.87 1.92 -9.92
C GLU A 168 35.08 2.08 -8.98
N LYS A 169 34.94 1.68 -7.70
CA LYS A 169 36.06 1.67 -6.75
C LYS A 169 37.14 0.64 -7.10
N GLU A 170 36.76 -0.55 -7.59
CA GLU A 170 37.71 -1.56 -8.05
C GLU A 170 38.49 -1.14 -9.31
N VAL A 171 37.86 -0.40 -10.23
CA VAL A 171 38.51 0.09 -11.45
C VAL A 171 39.43 1.29 -11.17
N THR A 172 39.18 2.04 -10.09
CA THR A 172 39.93 3.27 -9.75
C THR A 172 41.04 3.03 -8.71
N SER A 173 41.12 1.83 -8.10
CA SER A 173 42.16 1.43 -7.14
C SER A 173 43.29 0.65 -7.80
#